data_AF-A0A9D4V466-F1
#
_entry.id   AF-A0A9D4V466-F1
#
_cell.length_a   1.000
_cell.length_b   1.000
_cell.length_c   1.000
_cell.angle_alpha   90.00
_cell.angle_beta   90.00
_cell.angle_gamma   90.00
#
_symmetry.space_group_name_H-M   'P 1'
#
loop_
_entity.id
_entity.type
_entity.pdbx_description
1 polymer ?
#
loop_
_entity_poly.entity_id
_entity_poly.type
_entity_poly.pdbx_seq_one_letter_code
_entity_poly.pdbx_strand_id
1 'polypeptide(L)'
;MAKALVWRDLDEKQISTILEECDSSQSIKQRLQIFMKLEKSADPCSEILLDMYLHAFIFTQDNRFTTEKTSVFISILKDIHTQAVGESLTLERSWERTKDLLLLHSVQRPPFSTQIFSWADLKAITSYLLNTYYRHYKLYQYSFCPTLILNLETYKDDVEVAPAIPSLAEAISQQQWDVEQEALQKQEEDEQLKRLAEQALAEEAARQASIEAEYRNAMPEEVAQKTKLLVEFYLQQMKTELVTMLQEQDKKMEDKFSSLQSRAKGK
;
A
#
# COMPACT_ATOMS: atom_id res chain seq x y z
N MET A 1 3.78 7.18 14.85
CA MET A 1 4.64 7.81 15.87
C MET A 1 6.03 7.90 15.29
N ALA A 2 6.63 9.07 15.22
CA ALA A 2 7.99 9.16 14.70
C ALA A 2 8.95 8.62 15.76
N LYS A 3 9.70 7.59 15.40
CA LYS A 3 10.61 6.90 16.32
C LYS A 3 11.91 7.70 16.38
N ALA A 4 12.20 8.34 17.50
CA ALA A 4 13.48 9.01 17.67
C ALA A 4 14.63 8.00 17.46
N LEU A 5 15.61 8.34 16.62
CA LEU A 5 16.77 7.51 16.28
C LEU A 5 17.81 7.41 17.40
N VAL A 6 17.52 7.98 18.57
CA VAL A 6 18.41 8.00 19.74
C VAL A 6 18.66 6.57 20.22
N TRP A 7 19.93 6.19 20.38
CA TRP A 7 20.37 4.86 20.82
C TRP A 7 19.90 3.70 19.93
N ARG A 8 19.56 3.95 18.66
CA ARG A 8 19.08 2.90 17.75
C ARG A 8 20.20 1.97 17.31
N ASP A 9 21.33 2.55 16.92
CA ASP A 9 22.44 1.81 16.30
C ASP A 9 23.70 1.73 17.18
N LEU A 10 23.95 2.78 17.98
CA LEU A 10 25.06 2.87 18.92
C LEU A 10 24.53 3.29 20.29
N ASP A 11 24.81 2.48 21.31
CA ASP A 11 24.46 2.74 22.70
C ASP A 11 25.40 3.75 23.34
N GLU A 12 24.94 4.40 24.42
CA GLU A 12 25.74 5.37 25.19
C GLU A 12 27.07 4.79 25.65
N LYS A 13 27.02 3.56 26.20
CA LYS A 13 28.20 2.84 26.67
C LYS A 13 29.19 2.55 25.54
N GLN A 14 28.69 2.23 24.34
CA GLN A 14 29.55 1.94 23.20
C GLN A 14 30.30 3.19 22.75
N ILE A 15 29.61 4.33 22.72
CA ILE A 15 30.22 5.61 22.35
C ILE A 15 31.23 6.05 23.42
N SER A 16 30.89 5.94 24.71
CA SER A 16 31.83 6.29 25.79
C SER A 16 33.08 5.41 25.76
N THR A 17 32.92 4.10 25.54
CA THR A 17 34.06 3.18 25.37
C THR A 17 34.97 3.59 24.21
N ILE A 18 34.41 4.02 23.07
CA ILE A 18 35.24 4.51 21.95
C ILE A 18 35.99 5.78 22.35
N LEU A 19 35.33 6.72 23.03
CA LEU A 19 35.94 7.98 23.43
C LEU A 19 37.05 7.81 24.48
N GLU A 20 36.93 6.82 25.36
CA GLU A 20 37.87 6.58 26.46
C GLU A 20 39.04 5.68 26.07
N GLU A 21 38.80 4.66 25.23
CA GLU A 21 39.79 3.61 24.93
C GLU A 21 40.53 3.79 23.60
N CYS A 22 40.08 4.71 22.73
CA CYS A 22 40.61 4.81 21.37
C CYS A 22 41.26 6.16 21.08
N ASP A 23 42.58 6.15 20.97
CA ASP A 23 43.37 7.32 20.55
C ASP A 23 43.69 7.33 19.04
N SER A 24 43.60 6.17 18.38
CA SER A 24 43.98 6.01 16.98
C SER A 24 42.76 5.82 16.08
N SER A 25 42.82 6.41 14.88
CA SER A 25 41.82 6.21 13.83
C SER A 25 41.57 4.72 13.52
N GLN A 26 42.62 3.89 13.62
CA GLN A 26 42.52 2.44 13.43
C GLN A 26 41.78 1.72 14.56
N SER A 27 41.97 2.12 15.82
CA SER A 27 41.27 1.51 16.96
C SER A 27 39.78 1.88 16.96
N ILE A 28 39.46 3.13 16.60
CA ILE A 28 38.08 3.57 16.38
C ILE A 28 37.42 2.72 15.29
N LYS A 29 38.08 2.54 14.13
CA LYS A 29 37.57 1.72 13.02
C LYS A 29 37.28 0.27 13.45
N GLN A 30 38.17 -0.34 14.23
CA GLN A 30 37.98 -1.70 14.75
C GLN A 30 36.82 -1.81 15.74
N ARG A 31 36.67 -0.85 16.66
CA ARG A 31 35.52 -0.84 17.60
C ARG A 31 34.20 -0.62 16.88
N LEU A 32 34.16 0.33 15.95
CA LEU A 32 32.98 0.59 15.11
C LEU A 32 32.58 -0.64 14.30
N GLN A 33 33.55 -1.39 13.75
CA GLN A 33 33.28 -2.65 13.05
C GLN A 33 32.51 -3.65 13.91
N ILE A 34 32.95 -3.83 15.16
CA ILE A 34 32.31 -4.75 16.11
C ILE A 34 30.90 -4.29 16.46
N PHE A 35 30.72 -3.00 16.79
CA PHE A 35 29.41 -2.49 17.21
C PHE A 35 28.38 -2.42 16.08
N MET A 36 28.82 -2.06 14.87
CA MET A 36 27.96 -1.99 13.69
C MET A 36 27.68 -3.37 13.08
N LYS A 37 28.27 -4.45 13.64
CA LYS A 37 28.14 -5.84 13.18
C LYS A 37 28.47 -6.00 11.69
N LEU A 38 29.49 -5.28 11.23
CA LEU A 38 29.97 -5.41 9.86
C LEU A 38 30.85 -6.67 9.79
N GLU A 39 30.49 -7.60 8.90
CA GLU A 39 31.30 -8.81 8.72
C GLU A 39 32.73 -8.44 8.36
N LYS A 40 33.69 -9.17 8.92
CA LYS A 40 35.09 -9.11 8.50
C LYS A 40 35.27 -9.86 7.18
N SER A 41 34.39 -9.63 6.22
CA SER A 41 34.57 -10.14 4.87
C SER A 41 35.64 -9.29 4.19
N ALA A 42 36.36 -9.88 3.23
CA ALA A 42 37.33 -9.16 2.41
C ALA A 42 36.66 -8.20 1.39
N ASP A 43 35.38 -7.88 1.59
CA ASP A 43 34.62 -7.09 0.64
C ASP A 43 35.02 -5.62 0.75
N PRO A 44 35.46 -4.99 -0.36
CA PRO A 44 35.86 -3.59 -0.36
C PRO A 44 34.69 -2.66 0.04
N CYS A 45 33.45 -3.10 -0.16
CA CYS A 45 32.25 -2.35 0.23
C CYS A 45 32.13 -2.21 1.76
N SER A 46 32.48 -3.24 2.54
CA SER A 46 32.50 -3.18 4.00
C SER A 46 33.54 -2.18 4.50
N GLU A 47 34.68 -2.08 3.82
CA GLU A 47 35.72 -1.11 4.14
C GLU A 47 35.28 0.34 3.86
N ILE A 48 34.60 0.58 2.73
CA ILE A 48 34.02 1.89 2.38
C ILE A 48 33.01 2.34 3.45
N LEU A 49 32.15 1.43 3.94
CA LEU A 49 31.21 1.74 5.03
C LEU A 49 31.92 2.08 6.32
N LEU A 50 32.96 1.32 6.69
CA LEU A 50 33.74 1.59 7.89
C LEU A 50 34.41 2.96 7.84
N ASP A 51 35.00 3.32 6.69
CA ASP A 51 35.59 4.65 6.51
C ASP A 51 34.54 5.76 6.61
N MET A 52 33.35 5.54 6.04
CA MET A 52 32.23 6.47 6.18
C MET A 52 31.86 6.69 7.66
N TYR A 53 31.70 5.62 8.45
CA TYR A 53 31.35 5.74 9.87
C TYR A 53 32.49 6.35 10.71
N LEU A 54 33.73 6.02 10.39
CA LEU A 54 34.92 6.58 11.04
C LEU A 54 34.99 8.09 10.84
N HIS A 55 34.87 8.55 9.60
CA HIS A 55 34.87 9.99 9.31
C HIS A 55 33.66 10.71 9.90
N ALA A 56 32.50 10.05 9.97
CA ALA A 56 31.32 10.59 10.64
C ALA A 56 31.58 10.77 12.13
N PHE A 57 32.22 9.80 12.78
CA PHE A 57 32.57 9.87 14.19
C PHE A 57 33.60 10.98 14.47
N ILE A 58 34.67 11.08 13.66
CA ILE A 58 35.66 12.15 13.77
C ILE A 58 34.99 13.53 13.65
N PHE A 59 34.07 13.70 12.70
CA PHE A 59 33.30 14.94 12.57
C PHE A 59 32.50 15.29 13.84
N THR A 60 31.90 14.30 14.50
CA THR A 60 31.19 14.55 15.77
C THR A 60 32.13 14.96 16.90
N GLN A 61 33.36 14.44 16.92
CA GLN A 61 34.40 14.86 17.87
C GLN A 61 34.87 16.29 17.60
N ASP A 62 35.14 16.63 16.34
CA ASP A 62 35.59 17.96 15.93
C ASP A 62 34.57 19.05 16.30
N ASN A 63 33.27 18.73 16.22
CA ASN A 63 32.18 19.63 16.60
C ASN A 63 31.76 19.51 18.07
N ARG A 64 32.44 18.69 18.87
CA ARG A 64 32.16 18.46 20.31
C ARG A 64 30.71 18.07 20.59
N PHE A 65 30.17 17.17 19.78
CA PHE A 65 28.81 16.66 19.97
C PHE A 65 28.72 15.81 21.25
N THR A 66 27.54 15.84 21.89
CA THR A 66 27.22 14.96 23.01
C THR A 66 27.06 13.52 22.52
N THR A 67 27.16 12.54 23.42
CA THR A 67 26.95 11.12 23.11
C THR A 67 25.61 10.86 22.41
N GLU A 68 24.55 11.54 22.86
CA GLU A 68 23.22 11.53 22.23
C GLU A 68 23.26 12.04 20.77
N LYS A 69 23.88 13.21 20.54
CA LYS A 69 23.99 13.80 19.19
C LYS A 69 24.82 12.90 18.26
N THR A 70 25.88 12.30 18.77
CA THR A 70 26.73 11.37 18.01
C THR A 70 25.97 10.11 17.63
N SER A 71 25.24 9.50 18.57
CA SER A 71 24.38 8.34 18.31
C SER A 71 23.37 8.64 17.20
N VAL A 72 22.64 9.75 17.32
CA VAL A 72 21.62 10.16 16.36
C VAL A 72 22.21 10.45 15.00
N PHE A 73 23.34 11.17 14.93
CA PHE A 73 23.97 11.51 13.65
C PHE A 73 24.43 10.27 12.88
N ILE A 74 25.06 9.31 13.56
CA ILE A 74 25.49 8.06 12.93
C ILE A 74 24.28 7.23 12.50
N SER A 75 23.21 7.20 13.31
CA SER A 75 21.95 6.56 12.93
C SER A 75 21.29 7.20 11.72
N ILE A 76 21.29 8.54 11.62
CA ILE A 76 20.79 9.26 10.44
C ILE A 76 21.60 8.87 9.20
N LEU A 77 22.94 8.89 9.30
CA LEU A 77 23.82 8.56 8.18
C LEU A 77 23.60 7.11 7.69
N LYS A 78 23.47 6.17 8.64
CA LYS A 78 23.13 4.78 8.34
C LYS A 78 21.76 4.66 7.66
N ASP A 79 20.74 5.37 8.16
CA ASP A 79 19.37 5.33 7.61
C ASP A 79 19.31 5.86 6.17
N ILE A 80 20.01 6.97 5.90
CA ILE A 80 20.10 7.57 4.57
C ILE A 80 20.82 6.60 3.62
N HIS A 81 21.89 5.97 4.07
CA HIS A 81 22.65 5.04 3.24
C HIS A 81 21.88 3.76 2.94
N THR A 82 21.30 3.10 3.95
CA THR A 82 20.56 1.85 3.74
C THR A 82 19.39 2.02 2.80
N GLN A 83 18.70 3.16 2.85
CA GLN A 83 17.58 3.44 1.95
C GLN A 83 18.01 3.92 0.58
N ALA A 84 19.06 4.74 0.49
CA ALA A 84 19.63 5.11 -0.80
C ALA A 84 20.02 3.88 -1.63
N VAL A 85 20.57 2.85 -0.96
CA VAL A 85 20.91 1.57 -1.58
C VAL A 85 19.68 0.70 -1.81
N GLY A 86 18.83 0.51 -0.80
CA GLY A 86 17.68 -0.41 -0.87
C GLY A 86 16.64 -0.01 -1.92
N GLU A 87 16.39 1.29 -2.09
CA GLU A 87 15.42 1.82 -3.07
C GLU A 87 16.11 2.40 -4.31
N SER A 88 17.45 2.37 -4.40
CA SER A 88 18.22 3.01 -5.48
C SER A 88 17.80 4.48 -5.71
N LEU A 89 17.66 5.24 -4.61
CA LEU A 89 17.13 6.61 -4.64
C LEU A 89 18.02 7.55 -5.47
N THR A 90 17.37 8.49 -6.17
CA THR A 90 18.07 9.63 -6.77
C THR A 90 18.65 10.52 -5.68
N LEU A 91 19.71 11.28 -6.02
CA LEU A 91 20.37 12.21 -5.08
C LEU A 91 19.36 13.17 -4.46
N GLU A 92 18.44 13.72 -5.27
CA GLU A 92 17.42 14.67 -4.84
C GLU A 92 16.46 14.07 -3.81
N ARG A 93 15.96 12.84 -4.05
CA ARG A 93 15.06 12.15 -3.12
C ARG A 93 15.77 11.76 -1.83
N SER A 94 17.02 11.30 -1.92
CA SER A 94 17.84 11.03 -0.73
C SER A 94 18.06 12.30 0.09
N TRP A 95 18.27 13.44 -0.56
CA TRP A 95 18.47 14.73 0.12
C TRP A 95 17.19 15.25 0.77
N GLU A 96 16.04 15.12 0.11
CA GLU A 96 14.74 15.47 0.68
C GLU A 96 14.47 14.68 1.97
N ARG A 97 14.69 13.37 1.93
CA ARG A 97 14.59 12.54 3.13
C ARG A 97 15.55 12.96 4.24
N THR A 98 16.78 13.32 3.89
CA THR A 98 17.75 13.80 4.87
C THR A 98 17.27 15.07 5.56
N LYS A 99 16.63 15.99 4.83
CA LYS A 99 16.01 17.18 5.45
C LYS A 99 14.92 16.78 6.43
N ASP A 100 14.06 15.83 6.08
CA ASP A 100 13.00 15.36 6.97
C ASP A 100 13.55 14.75 8.26
N LEU A 101 14.61 13.93 8.16
CA LEU A 101 15.30 13.38 9.32
C LEU A 101 15.96 14.46 10.19
N LEU A 102 16.60 15.45 9.57
CA LEU A 102 17.21 16.57 10.30
C LEU A 102 16.16 17.45 10.99
N LEU A 103 15.00 17.67 10.35
CA LEU A 103 13.87 18.39 10.94
C LEU A 103 13.27 17.63 12.13
N LEU A 104 13.14 16.31 12.00
CA LEU A 104 12.66 15.42 13.06
C LEU A 104 13.49 15.52 14.35
N HIS A 105 14.80 15.75 14.21
CA HIS A 105 15.76 15.79 15.31
C HIS A 105 16.16 17.19 15.78
N SER A 106 15.54 18.25 15.23
CA SER A 106 15.85 19.64 15.58
C SER A 106 14.68 20.42 16.15
N VAL A 107 13.44 20.02 15.86
CA VAL A 107 12.24 20.70 16.36
C VAL A 107 11.65 19.93 17.53
N GLN A 108 11.32 20.60 18.63
CA GLN A 108 10.61 19.99 19.75
C GLN A 108 9.09 20.02 19.52
N ARG A 109 8.49 18.91 19.08
CA ARG A 109 7.04 18.73 19.03
C ARG A 109 6.64 17.30 19.43
N PRO A 110 6.56 16.98 20.72
CA PRO A 110 6.02 15.71 21.19
C PRO A 110 4.60 15.49 20.65
N PRO A 111 4.20 14.28 20.20
CA PRO A 111 4.96 13.01 20.11
C PRO A 111 5.74 12.80 18.80
N PHE A 112 5.88 13.82 17.96
CA PHE A 112 6.36 13.69 16.59
C PHE A 112 7.84 14.03 16.39
N SER A 113 8.45 14.87 17.22
CA SER A 113 9.84 15.28 17.01
C SER A 113 10.53 15.66 18.32
N THR A 114 11.84 15.42 18.38
CA THR A 114 12.68 15.66 19.57
C THR A 114 13.80 16.62 19.20
N GLN A 115 13.97 17.69 19.97
CA GLN A 115 15.05 18.66 19.75
C GLN A 115 16.36 18.16 20.36
N ILE A 116 17.19 17.54 19.52
CA ILE A 116 18.51 17.00 19.90
C ILE A 116 19.60 17.88 19.30
N PHE A 117 19.42 18.30 18.05
CA PHE A 117 20.33 19.21 17.37
C PHE A 117 19.90 20.67 17.55
N SER A 118 20.88 21.53 17.82
CA SER A 118 20.71 22.98 17.71
C SER A 118 20.80 23.43 16.25
N TRP A 119 20.43 24.68 15.98
CA TRP A 119 20.58 25.27 14.66
C TRP A 119 22.04 25.32 14.17
N ALA A 120 22.99 25.54 15.09
CA ALA A 120 24.42 25.52 14.75
C ALA A 120 24.87 24.11 14.34
N ASP A 121 24.43 23.08 15.07
CA ASP A 121 24.73 21.68 14.76
C ASP A 121 24.16 21.30 13.39
N LEU A 122 22.92 21.70 13.09
CA LEU A 122 22.29 21.45 11.80
C LEU A 122 23.09 22.03 10.63
N LYS A 123 23.60 23.25 10.78
CA LYS A 123 24.42 23.90 9.75
C LYS A 123 25.72 23.13 9.52
N ALA A 124 26.38 22.70 10.60
CA ALA A 124 27.59 21.90 10.53
C ALA A 124 27.33 20.54 9.87
N ILE A 125 26.28 19.82 10.30
CA ILE A 125 25.87 18.52 9.77
C ILE A 125 25.53 18.62 8.28
N THR A 126 24.74 19.63 7.90
CA THR A 126 24.37 19.86 6.49
C THR A 126 25.60 20.10 5.63
N SER A 127 26.50 20.98 6.07
CA SER A 127 27.75 21.24 5.36
C SER A 127 28.61 19.98 5.23
N TYR A 128 28.72 19.19 6.31
CA TYR A 128 29.45 17.94 6.30
C TYR A 128 28.86 16.95 5.30
N LEU A 129 27.56 16.64 5.39
CA LEU A 129 26.89 15.67 4.52
C LEU A 129 27.01 16.05 3.04
N LEU A 130 26.88 17.35 2.71
CA LEU A 130 27.03 17.83 1.34
C LEU A 130 28.47 17.65 0.81
N ASN A 131 29.47 17.91 1.64
CA ASN A 131 30.88 17.88 1.24
C ASN A 131 31.51 16.48 1.27
N THR A 132 30.94 15.54 2.03
CA THR A 132 31.44 14.16 2.16
C THR A 132 30.50 13.18 1.46
N TYR A 133 29.36 12.86 2.09
CA TYR A 133 28.46 11.81 1.63
C TYR A 133 27.87 12.10 0.24
N TYR A 134 27.23 13.27 0.07
CA TYR A 134 26.56 13.61 -1.19
C TYR A 134 27.52 13.97 -2.32
N ARG A 135 28.70 14.52 -1.99
CA ARG A 135 29.77 14.72 -2.97
C ARG A 135 30.21 13.40 -3.60
N HIS A 136 30.19 12.31 -2.83
CA HIS A 136 30.55 10.96 -3.28
C HIS A 136 29.34 10.05 -3.50
N TYR A 137 28.13 10.60 -3.67
CA TYR A 137 26.91 9.81 -3.77
C TYR A 137 26.94 8.75 -4.88
N LYS A 138 27.50 9.09 -6.05
CA LYS A 138 27.66 8.16 -7.18
C LYS A 138 28.57 6.98 -6.87
N LEU A 139 29.59 7.17 -6.01
CA LEU A 139 30.46 6.09 -5.54
C LEU A 139 29.61 5.07 -4.75
N TYR A 140 28.83 5.56 -3.78
CA TYR A 140 27.95 4.70 -3.00
C TYR A 140 26.88 4.01 -3.86
N GLN A 141 26.28 4.71 -4.82
CA GLN A 141 25.34 4.06 -5.74
C GLN A 141 26.01 2.94 -6.54
N TYR A 142 27.20 3.20 -7.11
CA TYR A 142 27.90 2.21 -7.91
C TYR A 142 28.39 0.99 -7.10
N SER A 143 28.88 1.21 -5.89
CA SER A 143 29.44 0.14 -5.05
C SER A 143 28.38 -0.74 -4.38
N PHE A 144 27.18 -0.22 -4.12
CA PHE A 144 26.17 -0.90 -3.31
C PHE A 144 24.86 -1.20 -4.05
N CYS A 145 24.54 -0.50 -5.15
CA CYS A 145 23.34 -0.79 -5.92
C CYS A 145 23.62 -1.82 -7.02
N PRO A 146 22.66 -2.69 -7.36
CA PRO A 146 22.81 -3.59 -8.48
C PRO A 146 22.91 -2.80 -9.80
N THR A 147 23.90 -3.13 -10.63
CA THR A 147 24.06 -2.54 -11.96
C THR A 147 22.97 -3.07 -12.90
N LEU A 148 22.10 -2.19 -13.39
CA LEU A 148 21.11 -2.51 -14.42
C LEU A 148 21.74 -2.29 -15.80
N ILE A 149 22.00 -3.37 -16.53
CA ILE A 149 22.48 -3.32 -17.92
C ILE A 149 21.26 -3.49 -18.83
N LEU A 150 20.86 -2.41 -19.51
CA LEU A 150 19.80 -2.46 -20.51
C LEU A 150 20.38 -2.93 -21.84
N ASN A 151 20.07 -4.17 -22.22
CA ASN A 151 20.38 -4.68 -23.55
C ASN A 151 19.23 -4.32 -24.49
N LEU A 152 19.46 -3.35 -25.37
CA LEU A 152 18.51 -2.97 -26.41
C LEU A 152 18.83 -3.76 -27.67
N GLU A 153 17.96 -4.70 -28.02
CA GLU A 153 17.97 -5.37 -29.31
C GLU A 153 16.83 -4.79 -30.14
N THR A 154 17.16 -4.12 -31.26
CA THR A 154 16.15 -3.69 -32.21
C THR A 154 15.68 -4.89 -33.01
N TYR A 155 14.53 -5.44 -32.62
CA TYR A 155 13.83 -6.42 -33.45
C TYR A 155 13.18 -5.68 -34.62
N LYS A 156 13.56 -6.05 -35.85
CA LYS A 156 12.85 -5.61 -37.05
C LYS A 156 11.65 -6.54 -37.23
N ASP A 157 10.61 -6.34 -36.43
CA ASP A 157 9.32 -6.93 -36.76
C ASP A 157 8.52 -5.98 -37.65
N ASP A 158 7.93 -6.61 -38.65
CA ASP A 158 6.93 -6.17 -39.62
C ASP A 158 6.80 -4.67 -39.85
N VAL A 159 7.21 -4.26 -41.06
CA VAL A 159 6.72 -3.03 -41.69
C VAL A 159 5.22 -2.97 -41.46
N GLU A 160 4.74 -1.97 -40.73
CA GLU A 160 3.30 -1.70 -40.59
C GLU A 160 2.74 -1.54 -42.01
N VAL A 161 2.15 -2.62 -42.53
CA VAL A 161 1.50 -2.61 -43.83
C VAL A 161 0.23 -1.81 -43.64
N ALA A 162 0.11 -0.71 -44.37
CA ALA A 162 -1.11 0.09 -44.37
C ALA A 162 -2.33 -0.82 -44.56
N PRO A 163 -3.42 -0.60 -43.80
CA PRO A 163 -4.62 -1.43 -43.91
C PRO A 163 -5.09 -1.43 -45.37
N ALA A 164 -5.39 -2.62 -45.89
CA ALA A 164 -5.90 -2.77 -47.24
C ALA A 164 -7.22 -2.01 -47.35
N ILE A 165 -7.22 -0.92 -48.14
CA ILE A 165 -8.42 -0.14 -48.39
C ILE A 165 -9.34 -1.02 -49.27
N PRO A 166 -10.59 -1.29 -48.85
CA PRO A 166 -11.54 -2.05 -49.65
C PRO A 166 -11.78 -1.39 -51.01
N SER A 167 -12.15 -2.19 -52.01
CA SER A 167 -12.38 -1.68 -53.35
C SER A 167 -13.60 -0.75 -53.39
N LEU A 168 -13.65 0.17 -54.37
CA LEU A 168 -14.79 1.09 -54.53
C LEU A 168 -16.13 0.37 -54.82
N ALA A 169 -16.10 -0.92 -55.17
CA ALA A 169 -17.31 -1.73 -55.31
C ALA A 169 -18.00 -2.02 -53.97
N GLU A 170 -17.27 -1.97 -52.86
CA GLU A 170 -17.78 -2.15 -51.49
C GLU A 170 -18.16 -0.82 -50.84
N ALA A 171 -18.06 0.29 -51.59
CA ALA A 171 -18.38 1.61 -51.08
C ALA A 171 -19.88 1.73 -50.78
N ILE A 172 -20.18 2.19 -49.58
CA ILE A 172 -21.52 2.50 -49.10
C ILE A 172 -21.80 3.99 -49.38
N SER A 173 -23.04 4.34 -49.71
CA SER A 173 -23.41 5.75 -49.92
C SER A 173 -23.35 6.52 -48.60
N GLN A 174 -23.08 7.84 -48.65
CA GLN A 174 -22.99 8.67 -47.44
C GLN A 174 -24.23 8.55 -46.55
N GLN A 175 -25.42 8.49 -47.15
CA GLN A 175 -26.67 8.36 -46.41
C GLN A 175 -26.79 7.02 -45.66
N GLN A 176 -26.32 5.92 -46.25
CA GLN A 176 -26.32 4.61 -45.60
C GLN A 176 -25.27 4.56 -44.48
N TRP A 177 -24.11 5.19 -44.69
CA TRP A 177 -23.08 5.33 -43.67
C TRP A 177 -23.57 6.12 -42.46
N ASP A 178 -24.23 7.26 -42.68
CA ASP A 178 -24.73 8.11 -41.60
C ASP A 178 -25.77 7.34 -40.75
N VAL A 179 -26.66 6.56 -41.38
CA VAL A 179 -27.63 5.69 -40.68
C VAL A 179 -26.95 4.59 -39.85
N GLU A 180 -25.89 3.98 -40.38
CA GLU A 180 -25.15 2.93 -39.68
C GLU A 180 -24.38 3.50 -38.48
N GLN A 181 -23.80 4.69 -38.63
CA GLN A 181 -23.13 5.41 -37.55
C GLN A 181 -24.10 5.85 -36.45
N GLU A 182 -25.27 6.39 -36.82
CA GLU A 182 -26.32 6.75 -35.85
C GLU A 182 -26.83 5.52 -35.10
N ALA A 183 -26.98 4.37 -35.78
CA ALA A 183 -27.35 3.12 -35.14
C ALA A 183 -26.29 2.61 -34.15
N LEU A 184 -25.01 2.75 -34.50
CA LEU A 184 -23.89 2.37 -33.65
C LEU A 184 -23.80 3.26 -32.40
N GLN A 185 -23.89 4.58 -32.58
CA GLN A 185 -23.91 5.55 -31.48
C GLN A 185 -25.07 5.29 -30.53
N LYS A 186 -26.26 5.01 -31.07
CA LYS A 186 -27.43 4.68 -30.25
C LYS A 186 -27.24 3.38 -29.44
N GLN A 187 -26.58 2.37 -30.03
CA GLN A 187 -26.25 1.14 -29.30
C GLN A 187 -25.27 1.42 -28.15
N GLU A 188 -24.23 2.22 -28.42
CA GLU A 188 -23.26 2.61 -27.38
C GLU A 188 -23.92 3.42 -26.26
N GLU A 189 -24.82 4.36 -26.59
CA GLU A 189 -25.61 5.13 -25.62
C GLU A 189 -26.51 4.23 -24.78
N ASP A 190 -27.22 3.27 -25.40
CA ASP A 190 -28.08 2.31 -24.70
C ASP A 190 -27.26 1.41 -23.76
N GLU A 191 -26.06 0.97 -24.18
CA GLU A 191 -25.14 0.20 -23.32
C GLU A 191 -24.58 1.04 -22.16
N GLN A 192 -24.27 2.31 -22.39
CA GLN A 192 -23.85 3.23 -21.34
C GLN A 192 -24.98 3.48 -20.34
N LEU A 193 -26.21 3.69 -20.80
CA LEU A 193 -27.39 3.87 -19.96
C LEU A 193 -27.66 2.63 -19.10
N LYS A 194 -27.53 1.43 -19.67
CA LYS A 194 -27.65 0.16 -18.91
C LYS A 194 -26.59 0.05 -17.82
N ARG A 195 -25.32 0.34 -18.13
CA ARG A 195 -24.23 0.33 -17.14
C ARG A 195 -24.47 1.33 -16.01
N LEU A 196 -24.95 2.54 -16.32
CA LEU A 196 -25.28 3.55 -15.31
C LEU A 196 -26.47 3.12 -14.44
N ALA A 197 -27.50 2.51 -15.03
CA ALA A 197 -28.66 2.00 -14.29
C ALA A 197 -28.27 0.84 -13.34
N GLU A 198 -27.42 -0.08 -13.78
CA GLU A 198 -26.88 -1.16 -12.95
C GLU A 198 -26.03 -0.61 -11.79
N GLN A 199 -25.20 0.41 -12.05
CA GLN A 199 -24.43 1.08 -10.99
C GLN A 199 -25.33 1.79 -9.98
N ALA A 200 -26.37 2.49 -10.44
CA ALA A 200 -27.33 3.15 -9.55
C ALA A 200 -28.09 2.13 -8.68
N LEU A 201 -28.54 1.01 -9.27
CA LEU A 201 -29.18 -0.08 -8.53
C LEU A 201 -28.25 -0.68 -7.46
N ALA A 202 -26.97 -0.89 -7.82
CA ALA A 202 -25.97 -1.39 -6.89
C ALA A 202 -25.70 -0.41 -5.74
N GLU A 203 -25.66 0.90 -6.02
CA GLU A 203 -25.50 1.93 -4.99
C GLU A 203 -26.73 2.00 -4.07
N GLU A 204 -27.94 1.94 -4.61
CA GLU A 204 -29.18 1.89 -3.82
C GLU A 204 -29.24 0.64 -2.93
N ALA A 205 -28.87 -0.53 -3.46
CA ALA A 205 -28.79 -1.77 -2.69
C ALA A 205 -27.74 -1.69 -1.57
N ALA A 206 -26.57 -1.09 -1.84
CA ALA A 206 -25.54 -0.86 -0.83
C ALA A 206 -26.03 0.09 0.28
N ARG A 207 -26.76 1.15 -0.10
CA ARG A 207 -27.37 2.09 0.86
C ARG A 207 -28.45 1.42 1.71
N GLN A 208 -29.29 0.57 1.12
CA GLN A 208 -30.29 -0.20 1.87
C GLN A 208 -29.61 -1.18 2.84
N ALA A 209 -28.57 -1.88 2.41
CA ALA A 209 -27.82 -2.79 3.26
C ALA A 209 -27.11 -2.07 4.43
N SER A 210 -26.59 -0.86 4.21
CA SER A 210 -25.98 -0.07 5.29
C SER A 210 -27.02 0.37 6.31
N ILE A 211 -28.17 0.86 5.86
CA ILE A 211 -29.30 1.25 6.73
C ILE A 211 -29.81 0.03 7.52
N GLU A 212 -29.94 -1.13 6.87
CA GLU A 212 -30.36 -2.37 7.54
C GLU A 212 -29.33 -2.83 8.59
N ALA A 213 -28.04 -2.73 8.30
CA ALA A 213 -26.97 -3.06 9.24
C ALA A 213 -26.95 -2.11 10.45
N GLU A 214 -27.10 -0.79 10.22
CA GLU A 214 -27.21 0.20 11.29
C GLU A 214 -28.44 -0.05 12.17
N TYR A 215 -29.60 -0.30 11.57
CA TYR A 215 -30.83 -0.63 12.29
C TYR A 215 -30.68 -1.91 13.10
N ARG A 216 -30.07 -2.95 12.52
CA ARG A 216 -29.80 -4.22 13.21
C ARG A 216 -28.87 -4.04 14.41
N ASN A 217 -27.86 -3.18 14.30
CA ASN A 217 -26.92 -2.91 15.40
C ASN A 217 -27.52 -2.01 16.49
N ALA A 218 -28.46 -1.13 16.14
CA ALA A 218 -29.14 -0.23 17.08
C ALA A 218 -30.33 -0.89 17.81
N MET A 219 -30.84 -2.04 17.33
CA MET A 219 -31.96 -2.74 17.96
C MET A 219 -31.54 -3.43 19.29
N PRO A 220 -32.24 -3.17 20.41
CA PRO A 220 -32.03 -3.90 21.65
C PRO A 220 -32.34 -5.39 21.51
N GLU A 221 -31.51 -6.27 22.12
CA GLU A 221 -31.64 -7.73 22.02
C GLU A 221 -33.02 -8.24 22.46
N GLU A 222 -33.65 -7.61 23.46
CA GLU A 222 -34.99 -7.98 23.94
C GLU A 222 -36.08 -7.79 22.88
N VAL A 223 -35.98 -6.72 22.08
CA VAL A 223 -36.95 -6.43 21.01
C VAL A 223 -36.76 -7.44 19.87
N ALA A 224 -35.50 -7.76 19.52
CA ALA A 224 -35.18 -8.74 18.49
C ALA A 224 -35.66 -10.15 18.84
N GLN A 225 -35.55 -10.55 20.11
CA GLN A 225 -36.06 -11.86 20.57
C GLN A 225 -37.59 -11.92 20.53
N LYS A 226 -38.28 -10.88 21.00
CA LYS A 226 -39.76 -10.83 20.97
C LYS A 226 -40.30 -10.84 19.55
N THR A 227 -39.71 -10.07 18.64
CA THR A 227 -40.13 -10.06 17.23
C THR A 227 -39.86 -11.40 16.56
N LYS A 228 -38.72 -12.03 16.82
CA LYS A 228 -38.43 -13.38 16.30
C LYS A 228 -39.45 -14.42 16.76
N LEU A 229 -39.76 -14.46 18.05
CA LEU A 229 -40.77 -15.39 18.60
C LEU A 229 -42.15 -15.14 18.01
N LEU A 230 -42.53 -13.88 17.83
CA LEU A 230 -43.81 -13.51 17.23
C LEU A 230 -43.89 -13.91 15.75
N VAL A 231 -42.81 -13.69 14.98
CA VAL A 231 -42.72 -14.11 13.58
C VAL A 231 -42.78 -15.64 13.46
N GLU A 232 -42.07 -16.38 14.33
CA GLU A 232 -42.13 -17.84 14.37
C GLU A 232 -43.55 -18.34 14.69
N PHE A 233 -44.25 -17.71 15.62
CA PHE A 233 -45.65 -18.03 15.93
C PHE A 233 -46.56 -17.85 14.72
N TYR A 234 -46.49 -16.69 14.05
CA TYR A 234 -47.30 -16.44 12.86
C TYR A 234 -46.94 -17.36 11.68
N LEU A 235 -45.65 -17.68 11.49
CA LEU A 235 -45.22 -18.63 10.46
C LEU A 235 -45.75 -20.05 10.74
N GLN A 236 -45.78 -20.47 12.00
CA GLN A 236 -46.39 -21.74 12.38
C GLN A 236 -47.89 -21.74 12.12
N GLN A 237 -48.59 -20.66 12.46
CA GLN A 237 -50.01 -20.50 12.18
C GLN A 237 -50.28 -20.58 10.68
N MET A 238 -49.57 -19.80 9.86
CA MET A 238 -49.68 -19.85 8.40
C MET A 238 -49.37 -21.24 7.85
N LYS A 239 -48.36 -21.93 8.38
CA LYS A 239 -48.03 -23.30 7.97
C LYS A 239 -49.17 -24.26 8.26
N THR A 240 -49.79 -24.15 9.44
CA THR A 240 -50.94 -24.99 9.78
C THR A 240 -52.14 -24.70 8.88
N GLU A 241 -52.42 -23.42 8.62
CA GLU A 241 -53.48 -23.00 7.71
C GLU A 241 -53.25 -23.52 6.28
N LEU A 242 -52.02 -23.40 5.75
CA LEU A 242 -51.65 -23.93 4.45
C LEU A 242 -51.79 -25.46 4.37
N VAL A 243 -51.38 -26.19 5.41
CA VAL A 243 -51.55 -27.64 5.48
C VAL A 243 -53.03 -28.02 5.50
N THR A 244 -53.86 -27.30 6.25
CA THR A 244 -55.31 -27.54 6.26
C THR A 244 -55.94 -27.25 4.91
N MET A 245 -55.54 -26.15 4.24
CA MET A 245 -56.04 -25.83 2.90
C MET A 245 -55.61 -26.86 1.85
N LEU A 246 -54.38 -27.38 1.93
CA LEU A 246 -53.91 -28.45 1.05
C LEU A 246 -54.72 -29.75 1.30
N GLN A 247 -54.94 -30.14 2.56
CA GLN A 247 -55.74 -31.31 2.90
C GLN A 247 -57.21 -31.18 2.45
N GLU A 248 -57.79 -29.98 2.53
CA GLU A 248 -59.12 -29.71 1.99
C GLU A 248 -59.16 -29.78 0.46
N GLN A 249 -58.13 -29.29 -0.22
CA GLN A 249 -58.01 -29.43 -1.67
C GLN A 249 -57.87 -30.89 -2.07
N ASP A 250 -57.03 -31.67 -1.37
CA ASP A 250 -56.84 -33.10 -1.62
C ASP A 250 -58.14 -33.88 -1.43
N LYS A 251 -58.89 -33.64 -0.33
CA LYS A 251 -60.21 -34.26 -0.11
C LYS A 251 -61.23 -33.87 -1.19
N LYS A 252 -61.27 -32.59 -1.59
CA LYS A 252 -62.14 -32.14 -2.69
C LYS A 252 -61.76 -32.82 -4.01
N MET A 253 -60.47 -33.08 -4.24
CA MET A 253 -60.00 -33.81 -5.40
C MET A 253 -60.37 -35.30 -5.30
N GLU A 254 -60.25 -35.93 -4.14
CA GLU A 254 -60.68 -37.32 -3.88
C GLU A 254 -62.20 -37.51 -4.06
N ASP A 255 -63.02 -36.58 -3.56
CA ASP A 255 -64.49 -36.59 -3.76
C ASP A 255 -64.87 -36.40 -5.25
N LYS A 256 -64.10 -35.57 -5.97
CA LYS A 256 -64.24 -35.46 -7.44
C LYS A 256 -63.85 -36.76 -8.13
N PHE A 257 -62.77 -37.44 -7.70
CA PHE A 257 -62.38 -38.73 -8.26
C PHE A 257 -63.42 -39.83 -7.98
N SER A 258 -63.96 -39.90 -6.76
CA SER A 258 -64.96 -40.90 -6.37
C SER A 258 -66.31 -40.69 -7.06
N SER A 259 -66.75 -39.44 -7.23
CA SER A 259 -67.95 -39.11 -8.01
C SER A 259 -67.79 -39.39 -9.51
N LEU A 260 -66.59 -39.21 -10.08
CA LEU A 260 -66.29 -39.62 -11.45
C LEU A 260 -66.26 -41.15 -11.60
N GLN A 261 -65.72 -41.87 -10.62
CA GLN A 261 -65.61 -43.33 -10.66
C GLN A 261 -66.96 -44.04 -10.48
N SER A 262 -67.85 -43.52 -9.63
CA SER A 262 -69.23 -44.01 -9.50
C SER A 262 -70.05 -43.74 -10.77
N ARG A 263 -69.84 -42.59 -11.41
CA ARG A 263 -70.43 -42.26 -12.73
C ARG A 263 -69.90 -43.14 -13.86
N ALA A 264 -68.68 -43.68 -13.76
CA ALA A 264 -68.10 -44.60 -14.73
C ALA A 264 -68.57 -46.06 -14.55
N LYS A 265 -68.93 -46.49 -13.33
CA LYS A 265 -69.45 -47.84 -13.04
C LYS A 265 -70.97 -48.02 -13.23
N GLY A 266 -71.71 -46.92 -13.45
CA GLY A 266 -73.17 -46.92 -13.68
C GLY A 266 -73.59 -46.85 -15.15
N LYS A 267 -72.70 -47.19 -16.09
CA LYS A 267 -72.99 -47.32 -17.53
C LYS A 267 -72.67 -48.71 -18.03
#